data_AF-A0A527ZQL2-F1
#
_entry.id   AF-A0A527ZQL2-F1
#
_cell.length_a   1.000
_cell.length_b   1.000
_cell.length_c   1.000
_cell.angle_alpha   90.00
_cell.angle_beta   90.00
_cell.angle_gamma   90.00
#
_symmetry.space_group_name_H-M   'P 1'
#
loop_
_entity.id
_entity.type
_entity.pdbx_description
1 polymer ?
#
loop_
_entity_poly.entity_id
_entity_poly.type
_entity_poly.pdbx_seq_one_letter_code
_entity_poly.pdbx_strand_id
1 'polypeptide(L)' 'PAKIVFSWIIEPPDEHAGIESEVTVIITPDGAGSELVIRHEKLTRSDAIVRHAVGWRGALDQLTALLEAQDLQHDR' A
#
# COMPACT_ATOMS: atom_id res chain seq x y z
N PRO A 1 -11.75 -7.74 6.11
CA PRO A 1 -11.39 -6.92 7.28
C PRO A 1 -11.41 -5.43 6.87
N ALA A 2 -11.97 -4.53 7.68
CA ALA A 2 -12.04 -3.10 7.34
C ALA A 2 -10.74 -2.31 7.65
N LYS A 3 -9.83 -2.91 8.42
CA LYS A 3 -8.54 -2.32 8.79
C LYS A 3 -7.47 -3.40 8.91
N ILE A 4 -6.27 -3.12 8.41
CA ILE A 4 -5.07 -3.95 8.51
C ILE A 4 -3.94 -3.06 9.03
N VAL A 5 -3.17 -3.53 10.03
CA VAL A 5 -2.02 -2.80 10.57
C VAL A 5 -0.85 -3.76 10.68
N PHE A 6 0.33 -3.35 10.21
CA PHE A 6 1.55 -4.12 10.31
C PHE A 6 2.79 -3.21 10.43
N SER A 7 3.83 -3.72 11.07
CA SER A 7 5.16 -3.09 11.07
C SER A 7 5.94 -3.50 9.81
N TRP A 8 6.84 -2.63 9.37
CA TRP A 8 7.69 -2.88 8.22
C TRP A 8 9.10 -2.32 8.45
N ILE A 9 10.09 -3.19 8.27
CA ILE A 9 11.51 -2.86 8.20
C ILE A 9 12.02 -3.30 6.82
N ILE A 10 12.76 -2.41 6.14
CA ILE A 10 13.55 -2.80 4.97
C ILE A 10 14.86 -3.40 5.46
N GLU A 11 15.24 -4.56 4.94
CA GLU A 11 16.49 -5.23 5.28
C GLU A 11 17.65 -4.75 4.39
N PRO A 12 18.92 -4.85 4.85
CA PRO A 12 20.10 -4.58 4.02
C PRO A 12 20.09 -5.40 2.71
N PRO A 13 20.70 -4.89 1.62
CA PRO A 13 21.65 -3.78 1.54
C PRO A 13 21.04 -2.43 1.16
N ASP A 14 19.72 -2.25 1.29
CA ASP A 14 19.05 -1.01 0.90
C ASP A 14 19.54 0.20 1.72
N GLU A 15 19.65 1.38 1.08
CA GLU A 15 20.09 2.62 1.74
C GLU A 15 19.13 3.14 2.83
N HIS A 16 17.88 2.66 2.82
CA HIS A 16 16.85 2.94 3.82
C HIS A 16 16.64 1.80 4.81
N ALA A 17 17.53 0.80 4.82
CA ALA A 17 17.42 -0.37 5.69
C ALA A 17 17.46 -0.02 7.19
N GLY A 18 16.78 -0.82 8.01
CA GLY A 18 16.77 -0.71 9.48
C GLY A 18 15.81 0.35 10.04
N ILE A 19 15.07 1.07 9.21
CA ILE A 19 14.02 2.00 9.66
C ILE A 19 12.76 1.19 9.93
N GLU A 20 12.40 1.05 11.21
CA GLU A 20 11.12 0.48 11.60
C GLU A 20 9.99 1.48 11.35
N SER A 21 9.03 1.04 10.55
CA SER A 21 7.88 1.84 10.12
C SER A 21 6.56 1.09 10.36
N GLU A 22 5.44 1.78 10.25
CA GLU A 22 4.12 1.20 10.44
C GLU A 22 3.21 1.53 9.25
N VAL A 23 2.49 0.52 8.76
CA VAL A 23 1.51 0.68 7.69
C VAL A 23 0.14 0.36 8.23
N THR A 24 -0.78 1.31 8.02
CA THR A 24 -2.21 1.13 8.27
C THR A 24 -2.95 1.17 6.95
N VAL A 25 -3.70 0.13 6.64
CA VAL A 25 -4.65 0.07 5.52
C VAL A 25 -6.06 0.14 6.07
N ILE A 26 -6.88 1.05 5.55
CA ILE A 26 -8.30 1.20 5.88
C ILE A 26 -9.09 1.00 4.59
N ILE A 27 -10.14 0.17 4.67
CA ILE A 27 -11.05 -0.11 3.56
C ILE A 27 -12.45 0.29 4.02
N THR A 28 -13.02 1.28 3.36
CA THR A 28 -14.34 1.82 3.67
C THR A 28 -15.28 1.60 2.47
N PRO A 29 -16.51 1.13 2.67
CA PRO A 29 -17.49 1.09 1.57
C PRO A 29 -17.70 2.47 0.96
N ASP A 30 -17.72 2.54 -0.37
CA ASP A 30 -18.02 3.77 -1.12
C ASP A 30 -18.83 3.41 -2.38
N GLY A 31 -20.15 3.65 -2.32
CA GLY A 31 -21.07 3.26 -3.39
C GLY A 31 -21.05 1.76 -3.69
N ALA A 32 -20.81 1.42 -4.96
CA ALA A 32 -20.68 0.04 -5.43
C ALA A 32 -19.27 -0.56 -5.20
N GLY A 33 -18.33 0.25 -4.71
CA GLY A 33 -16.95 -0.13 -4.49
C GLY A 33 -16.49 0.14 -3.06
N SER A 34 -15.21 0.49 -2.93
CA SER A 34 -14.62 0.83 -1.64
C SER A 34 -13.51 1.86 -1.83
N GLU A 35 -13.38 2.77 -0.88
CA GLU A 35 -12.21 3.61 -0.73
C GLU A 35 -11.14 2.83 0.07
N LEU A 36 -9.93 2.75 -0.47
CA LEU A 36 -8.77 2.16 0.17
C LEU A 36 -7.76 3.25 0.50
N VAL A 37 -7.43 3.41 1.79
CA VAL A 37 -6.46 4.39 2.29
C VAL A 37 -5.28 3.66 2.91
N ILE A 38 -4.06 3.95 2.41
CA ILE A 38 -2.80 3.47 2.98
C ILE A 38 -2.09 4.63 3.66
N ARG A 39 -1.84 4.49 4.96
CA ARG A 39 -1.02 5.43 5.74
C ARG A 39 0.26 4.73 6.17
N HIS A 40 1.41 5.26 5.73
CA HIS A 40 2.75 4.76 6.09
C HIS A 40 3.45 5.79 6.95
N GLU A 41 3.71 5.43 8.21
CA GLU A 41 4.19 6.32 9.26
C GLU A 41 5.53 5.87 9.82
N LYS A 42 6.13 6.74 10.66
CA LYS A 42 7.42 6.52 11.33
C LYS A 42 8.63 6.42 10.38
N LEU A 43 8.45 6.83 9.13
CA LEU A 43 9.56 7.09 8.21
C LEU A 43 10.33 8.33 8.69
N THR A 44 11.57 8.13 9.13
CA THR A 44 12.40 9.19 9.75
C THR A 44 13.25 9.98 8.74
N ARG A 45 13.24 9.58 7.46
CA ARG A 45 13.99 10.25 6.38
C ARG A 45 13.06 10.70 5.25
N SER A 46 13.30 11.90 4.74
CA SER A 46 12.49 12.51 3.68
C SER A 46 12.58 11.79 2.34
N ASP A 47 13.77 11.30 1.98
CA ASP A 47 14.00 10.50 0.77
C ASP A 47 13.26 9.15 0.83
N ALA A 48 13.23 8.50 2.00
CA ALA A 48 12.43 7.31 2.22
C ALA A 48 10.92 7.59 2.04
N ILE A 49 10.41 8.73 2.54
CA ILE A 49 8.99 9.12 2.34
C ILE A 49 8.65 9.21 0.85
N VAL A 50 9.46 9.93 0.07
CA VAL A 50 9.22 10.10 -1.38
C VAL A 50 9.27 8.75 -2.10
N ARG A 51 10.27 7.92 -1.80
CA ARG A 51 10.43 6.60 -2.40
C ARG A 51 9.25 5.67 -2.09
N HIS A 52 8.80 5.62 -0.84
CA HIS A 52 7.64 4.82 -0.46
C HIS A 52 6.35 5.32 -1.09
N ALA A 53 6.16 6.64 -1.23
CA ALA A 53 5.00 7.19 -1.94
C ALA A 53 4.96 6.73 -3.41
N VAL A 54 6.12 6.69 -4.09
CA VAL A 54 6.23 6.16 -5.47
C VAL A 54 5.95 4.66 -5.50
N GLY A 55 6.54 3.89 -4.58
CA GLY A 55 6.33 2.44 -4.49
C GLY A 55 4.86 2.07 -4.25
N TRP A 56 4.19 2.76 -3.33
CA TRP A 56 2.76 2.56 -3.06
C TRP A 56 1.89 2.90 -4.26
N ARG A 57 2.20 3.95 -5.02
CA ARG A 57 1.46 4.26 -6.24
C ARG A 57 1.55 3.12 -7.26
N GLY A 58 2.76 2.62 -7.53
CA GLY A 58 2.93 1.49 -8.44
C GLY A 58 2.24 0.21 -7.96
N ALA A 59 2.25 -0.06 -6.64
CA ALA A 59 1.52 -1.19 -6.07
C ALA A 59 0.00 -1.05 -6.22
N LEU A 60 -0.54 0.16 -6.05
CA LEU A 60 -1.96 0.45 -6.26
C LEU A 60 -2.36 0.35 -7.73
N ASP A 61 -1.50 0.78 -8.66
CA ASP A 61 -1.71 0.59 -10.10
C ASP A 61 -1.83 -0.90 -10.45
N GLN A 62 -0.95 -1.75 -9.89
CA GLN A 62 -1.02 -3.20 -10.05
C GLN A 62 -2.27 -3.82 -9.42
N LEU A 63 -2.67 -3.36 -8.24
CA LEU A 63 -3.90 -3.82 -7.58
C LEU A 63 -5.13 -3.50 -8.44
N THR A 64 -5.22 -2.29 -8.99
CA THR A 64 -6.30 -1.90 -9.90
C THR A 64 -6.36 -2.85 -11.11
N ALA A 65 -5.23 -3.10 -11.77
CA ALA A 65 -5.18 -4.01 -12.91
C ALA A 65 -5.58 -5.45 -12.55
N LEU A 66 -5.23 -5.92 -11.34
CA LEU A 66 -5.64 -7.24 -10.85
C LEU A 66 -7.15 -7.33 -10.61
N LEU A 67 -7.76 -6.29 -10.04
CA LEU A 67 -9.21 -6.23 -9.80
C LEU A 67 -9.98 -6.19 -11.12
N GLU A 68 -9.56 -5.34 -12.06
CA GLU A 68 -10.16 -5.27 -13.40
C GLU A 68 -10.09 -6.62 -14.14
N ALA A 69 -8.95 -7.31 -14.05
CA ALA A 69 -8.79 -8.64 -14.64
C ALA A 69 -9.71 -9.69 -13.99
N GLN A 70 -9.96 -9.59 -12.67
CA GLN A 70 -10.88 -10.50 -11.97
C GLN A 70 -12.34 -10.24 -12.32
N ASP A 71 -12.75 -8.98 -12.48
CA ASP A 71 -14.13 -8.65 -12.88
C ASP A 71 -14.45 -9.23 -14.27
N LEU A 72 -13.52 -9.11 -15.22
CA LEU A 72 -13.63 -9.72 -16.55
C LEU A 72 -13.71 -11.26 -16.54
N GLN A 73 -13.19 -11.91 -15.50
CA GLN A 73 -13.30 -13.36 -15.32
C GLN A 73 -14.64 -13.78 -14.72
N HIS A 74 -15.25 -12.94 -13.88
CA HIS A 74 -16.56 -13.22 -13.27
C HIS A 74 -17.73 -12.95 -14.22
N ASP A 75 -17.56 -12.05 -15.19
CA ASP A 75 -18.57 -11.74 -16.22
C ASP A 75 -18.60 -12.73 -17.41
N ARG A 76 -17.81 -13.81 -17.35
CA ARG A 76 -17.63 -14.80 -18.43
C ARG A 76 -18.34 -16.14 -18.23
#